data_AF-A0A8H6XJH8-F1
#
_entry.id   AF-A0A8H6XJH8-F1
#
_cell.length_a   1.000
_cell.length_b   1.000
_cell.length_c   1.000
_cell.angle_alpha   90.00
_cell.angle_beta   90.00
_cell.angle_gamma   90.00
#
_symmetry.space_group_name_H-M   'P 1'
#
loop_
_entity.id
_entity.type
_entity.pdbx_description
1 polymer ?
#
loop_
_entity_poly.entity_id
_entity_poly.type
_entity_poly.pdbx_seq_one_letter_code
_entity_poly.pdbx_strand_id
1 'polypeptide(L)'
;MLKNNGCKKAQASLTAPKQQSKLSSFFGKRQPYAEPTVPPIAKPTQSMFSGYADPSSPHFRRRVEQLHGRVPEADSSHPFARFRNYEGSVPAGESAWEVWDRPIGNAVPLSQEELRPLIASGANGVMAIYELMLWLATTHKTTLSVMEPKIDRLMEAMNTFLDTTPMQKDTEPAFNSRLPSPAYSPPPIDSILTRIPGCYQHRFAVSIATTTKAHRISPNTSMRRTRGRISAWGFCLGRSFDAGKCGHFRIVVGRMSKKKMVFAFYVTLSNLHPQFKSVQHHILYPPKTQTNLAYYTTDGLVVKAREQQRTIKALRLVRINDGRKIASRTRALTLHKQWVIAVASEKVLRVDRLAATQLNHKAGIGGLLNRYIDAAKHVFKPLNYTEEDYMRGLLIWRLAGARLAGIAQRSLDLPSISTLRRHSIVPNLIASATTPDCEEIKTNFRACFAEIDERIRVDGISTRF
;
A
#
# COMPACT_ATOMS: atom_id res chain seq x y z
N MET A 1 -69.84 -11.50 -24.34
CA MET A 1 -70.01 -11.99 -22.95
C MET A 1 -70.05 -13.52 -22.98
N LEU A 2 -69.25 -14.17 -22.11
CA LEU A 2 -69.28 -15.60 -21.73
C LEU A 2 -68.76 -16.61 -22.79
N LYS A 3 -67.99 -17.66 -22.50
CA LYS A 3 -67.30 -18.15 -21.28
C LYS A 3 -66.28 -19.22 -21.73
N ASN A 4 -65.09 -19.17 -21.13
CA ASN A 4 -64.07 -20.22 -21.16
C ASN A 4 -64.61 -21.52 -20.56
N ASN A 5 -64.30 -22.67 -21.18
CA ASN A 5 -64.39 -23.98 -20.56
C ASN A 5 -63.01 -24.66 -20.58
N GLY A 6 -62.54 -24.97 -19.36
CA GLY A 6 -61.19 -25.42 -19.05
C GLY A 6 -60.94 -26.89 -19.39
N CYS A 7 -59.72 -27.14 -19.84
CA CYS A 7 -59.15 -28.47 -20.03
C CYS A 7 -58.47 -28.90 -18.72
N LYS A 8 -59.14 -29.75 -17.94
CA LYS A 8 -58.53 -30.51 -16.85
C LYS A 8 -57.93 -31.79 -17.45
N LYS A 9 -56.60 -31.92 -17.42
CA LYS A 9 -55.93 -33.22 -17.63
C LYS A 9 -55.17 -33.63 -16.37
N ALA A 10 -55.37 -34.89 -16.04
CA ALA A 10 -55.04 -35.56 -14.80
C ALA A 10 -53.52 -35.69 -14.59
N GLN A 11 -53.09 -35.46 -13.36
CA GLN A 11 -51.81 -35.92 -12.85
C GLN A 11 -52.01 -37.34 -12.30
N ALA A 12 -51.50 -38.34 -13.00
CA ALA A 12 -51.37 -39.69 -12.50
C ALA A 12 -50.06 -39.79 -11.69
N SER A 13 -50.21 -40.16 -10.43
CA SER A 13 -49.17 -40.45 -9.46
C SER A 13 -48.39 -41.71 -9.84
N LEU A 14 -47.14 -41.55 -10.30
CA LEU A 14 -46.15 -42.63 -10.40
C LEU A 14 -45.34 -42.68 -9.11
N THR A 15 -45.82 -43.46 -8.14
CA THR A 15 -45.03 -43.92 -7.00
C THR A 15 -44.21 -45.14 -7.42
N ALA A 16 -42.92 -44.92 -7.69
CA ALA A 16 -41.95 -45.99 -7.86
C ALA A 16 -41.31 -46.36 -6.49
N PRO A 17 -41.17 -47.66 -6.15
CA PRO A 17 -40.55 -48.07 -4.90
C PRO A 17 -39.03 -47.91 -4.94
N LYS A 18 -38.47 -47.28 -3.90
CA LYS A 18 -37.03 -47.21 -3.63
C LYS A 18 -36.51 -48.60 -3.25
N GLN A 19 -35.93 -49.32 -4.21
CA GLN A 19 -34.95 -50.37 -3.91
C GLN A 19 -33.58 -49.71 -3.68
N GLN A 20 -33.29 -49.34 -2.43
CA GLN A 20 -31.92 -49.11 -1.96
C GLN A 20 -31.43 -50.41 -1.33
N SER A 21 -30.78 -51.26 -2.12
CA SER A 21 -30.02 -52.39 -1.59
C SER A 21 -28.66 -52.48 -2.28
N LYS A 22 -27.60 -52.36 -1.46
CA LYS A 22 -26.26 -52.92 -1.65
C LYS A 22 -25.44 -52.42 -2.85
N LEU A 23 -24.85 -51.23 -2.71
CA LEU A 23 -23.68 -50.82 -3.52
C LEU A 23 -22.60 -50.09 -2.68
N SER A 24 -22.64 -50.18 -1.36
CA SER A 24 -21.67 -49.54 -0.45
C SER A 24 -20.43 -50.38 -0.14
N SER A 25 -20.31 -51.61 -0.66
CA SER A 25 -19.17 -52.51 -0.35
C SER A 25 -18.03 -52.50 -1.38
N PHE A 26 -18.07 -51.64 -2.42
CA PHE A 26 -17.06 -51.64 -3.49
C PHE A 26 -16.03 -50.50 -3.43
N PHE A 27 -16.16 -49.55 -2.51
CA PHE A 27 -15.13 -48.53 -2.28
C PHE A 27 -14.18 -49.01 -1.19
N GLY A 28 -13.08 -49.64 -1.62
CA GLY A 28 -11.94 -49.94 -0.78
C GLY A 28 -11.46 -48.69 -0.03
N LYS A 29 -11.04 -48.91 1.22
CA LYS A 29 -10.44 -47.91 2.12
C LYS A 29 -9.40 -47.10 1.35
N ARG A 30 -9.71 -45.84 1.00
CA ARG A 30 -8.72 -44.89 0.50
C ARG A 30 -7.68 -44.70 1.60
N GLN A 31 -6.42 -45.02 1.31
CA GLN A 31 -5.31 -44.65 2.17
C GLN A 31 -5.29 -43.12 2.33
N PRO A 32 -4.96 -42.60 3.53
CA PRO A 32 -4.74 -41.17 3.71
C PRO A 32 -3.54 -40.75 2.85
N TYR A 33 -3.78 -39.86 1.89
CA TYR A 33 -2.70 -39.20 1.15
C TYR A 33 -1.85 -38.41 2.14
N ALA A 34 -0.53 -38.58 2.05
CA ALA A 34 0.43 -37.78 2.80
C ALA A 34 0.17 -36.30 2.55
N GLU A 35 -0.01 -35.57 3.64
CA GLU A 35 -0.26 -34.13 3.66
C GLU A 35 0.92 -33.42 2.97
N PRO A 36 0.70 -32.68 1.86
CA PRO A 36 1.79 -31.99 1.18
C PRO A 36 2.35 -30.92 2.10
N THR A 37 3.64 -31.00 2.40
CA THR A 37 4.39 -30.02 3.20
C THR A 37 4.22 -28.63 2.61
N VAL A 38 3.33 -27.84 3.21
CA VAL A 38 3.05 -26.45 2.82
C VAL A 38 4.31 -25.63 3.14
N PRO A 39 4.94 -24.93 2.16
CA PRO A 39 6.06 -24.05 2.46
C PRO A 39 5.60 -22.96 3.44
N PRO A 40 6.45 -22.54 4.40
CA PRO A 40 6.07 -21.62 5.45
C PRO A 40 5.49 -20.34 4.84
N ILE A 41 4.19 -20.12 5.10
CA ILE A 41 3.48 -18.90 4.73
C ILE A 41 4.25 -17.74 5.35
N ALA A 42 4.76 -16.85 4.48
CA ALA A 42 5.41 -15.63 4.92
C ALA A 42 4.48 -14.87 5.87
N LYS A 43 4.95 -14.62 7.10
CA LYS A 43 4.20 -13.92 8.14
C LYS A 43 3.61 -12.63 7.55
N PRO A 44 2.30 -12.36 7.72
CA PRO A 44 1.70 -11.15 7.19
C PRO A 44 2.47 -9.93 7.72
N THR A 45 2.87 -9.04 6.80
CA THR A 45 3.52 -7.78 7.10
C THR A 45 2.67 -7.02 8.12
N GLN A 46 3.18 -6.89 9.34
CA GLN A 46 2.55 -6.15 10.43
C GLN A 46 2.11 -4.78 9.94
N SER A 47 0.83 -4.46 10.17
CA SER A 47 0.25 -3.14 9.99
C SER A 47 1.12 -2.10 10.70
N MET A 48 1.49 -1.01 10.02
CA MET A 48 2.22 0.12 10.61
C MET A 48 1.46 0.83 11.75
N PHE A 49 0.23 0.41 12.07
CA PHE A 49 -0.55 0.90 13.22
C PHE A 49 -0.49 -0.02 14.46
N SER A 50 0.24 -1.15 14.41
CA SER A 50 0.34 -2.15 15.49
C SER A 50 1.02 -1.65 16.78
N GLY A 51 1.64 -0.47 16.78
CA GLY A 51 2.31 0.09 17.97
C GLY A 51 1.37 0.59 19.09
N TYR A 52 0.06 0.69 18.84
CA TYR A 52 -0.90 1.22 19.82
C TYR A 52 -1.64 0.15 20.63
N ALA A 53 -1.59 -1.09 20.18
CA ALA A 53 -2.53 -2.10 20.65
C ALA A 53 -2.02 -2.91 21.84
N ASP A 54 -0.82 -2.61 22.36
CA ASP A 54 -0.28 -3.19 23.59
C ASP A 54 -0.99 -2.55 24.81
N PRO A 55 -1.69 -3.30 25.69
CA PRO A 55 -2.22 -2.74 26.93
C PRO A 55 -1.09 -2.29 27.87
N SER A 56 0.15 -2.75 27.68
CA SER A 56 1.32 -2.15 28.32
C SER A 56 1.83 -0.90 27.60
N SER A 57 1.25 -0.55 26.44
CA SER A 57 1.60 0.67 25.71
C SER A 57 1.32 1.89 26.59
N PRO A 58 2.32 2.77 26.78
CA PRO A 58 2.14 4.02 27.50
C PRO A 58 1.08 4.92 26.84
N HIS A 59 0.72 4.66 25.58
CA HIS A 59 -0.32 5.40 24.87
C HIS A 59 -1.73 5.13 25.41
N PHE A 60 -2.11 3.87 25.61
CA PHE A 60 -3.45 3.54 26.11
C PHE A 60 -3.64 4.09 27.52
N ARG A 61 -2.68 3.82 28.41
CA ARG A 61 -2.68 4.35 29.78
C ARG A 61 -2.76 5.88 29.83
N ARG A 62 -1.93 6.58 29.06
CA ARG A 62 -1.95 8.05 28.99
C ARG A 62 -3.32 8.59 28.52
N ARG A 63 -4.01 7.88 27.62
CA ARG A 63 -5.37 8.27 27.20
C ARG A 63 -6.40 8.08 28.30
N VAL A 64 -6.33 6.98 29.06
CA VAL A 64 -7.23 6.78 30.20
C VAL A 64 -6.97 7.82 31.30
N GLU A 65 -5.71 8.16 31.56
CA GLU A 65 -5.33 9.24 32.49
C GLU A 65 -5.86 10.61 32.03
N GLN A 66 -5.90 10.88 30.72
CA GLN A 66 -6.48 12.13 30.17
C GLN A 66 -8.01 12.23 30.31
N LEU A 67 -8.71 11.11 30.52
CA LEU A 67 -10.15 11.12 30.81
C LEU A 67 -10.41 11.53 32.26
N HIS A 68 -9.44 11.33 33.16
CA HIS A 68 -9.58 11.70 34.55
C HIS A 68 -9.75 13.22 34.67
N GLY A 69 -10.84 13.66 35.30
CA GLY A 69 -11.23 15.07 35.41
C GLY A 69 -12.03 15.64 34.23
N ARG A 70 -12.17 14.93 33.10
CA ARG A 70 -13.03 15.34 31.97
C ARG A 70 -14.36 14.60 31.89
N VAL A 71 -14.43 13.45 32.56
CA VAL A 71 -15.54 12.51 32.45
C VAL A 71 -16.01 12.14 33.86
N PRO A 72 -17.35 12.05 34.11
CA PRO A 72 -17.86 11.60 35.40
C PRO A 72 -17.24 10.26 35.82
N GLU A 73 -17.06 10.11 37.13
CA GLU A 73 -16.55 8.88 37.71
C GLU A 73 -17.61 7.79 37.65
N ALA A 74 -17.21 6.59 37.22
CA ALA A 74 -18.09 5.44 37.08
C ALA A 74 -18.55 4.93 38.46
N ASP A 75 -19.86 4.85 38.65
CA ASP A 75 -20.45 4.21 39.83
C ASP A 75 -20.31 2.66 39.77
N SER A 76 -20.72 1.99 40.86
CA SER A 76 -20.71 0.53 40.93
C SER A 76 -21.75 -0.14 40.02
N SER A 77 -22.74 0.60 39.51
CA SER A 77 -23.72 0.10 38.54
C SER A 77 -23.25 0.22 37.08
N HIS A 78 -22.10 0.84 36.85
CA HIS A 78 -21.56 1.02 35.51
C HIS A 78 -21.31 -0.34 34.83
N PRO A 79 -21.62 -0.52 33.53
CA PRO A 79 -21.45 -1.81 32.85
C PRO A 79 -20.02 -2.38 32.89
N PHE A 80 -19.02 -1.51 33.08
CA PHE A 80 -17.62 -1.92 33.22
C PHE A 80 -17.21 -2.27 34.66
N ALA A 81 -18.02 -1.95 35.66
CA ALA A 81 -17.74 -2.27 37.07
C ALA A 81 -17.57 -3.79 37.29
N ARG A 82 -18.27 -4.61 36.51
CA ARG A 82 -18.15 -6.08 36.54
C ARG A 82 -16.75 -6.60 36.21
N PHE A 83 -15.91 -5.80 35.55
CA PHE A 83 -14.55 -6.19 35.20
C PHE A 83 -13.55 -5.90 36.31
N ARG A 84 -13.93 -5.25 37.41
CA ARG A 84 -13.01 -4.89 38.49
C ARG A 84 -12.52 -6.11 39.30
N ASN A 85 -13.36 -7.13 39.45
CA ASN A 85 -13.04 -8.33 40.25
C ASN A 85 -12.65 -9.50 39.34
N TYR A 86 -11.55 -9.34 38.59
CA TYR A 86 -11.10 -10.36 37.62
C TYR A 86 -10.25 -11.48 38.24
N GLU A 87 -9.67 -11.26 39.42
CA GLU A 87 -8.85 -12.25 40.12
C GLU A 87 -9.73 -13.34 40.74
N GLY A 88 -9.83 -14.50 40.08
CA GLY A 88 -10.52 -15.69 40.61
C GLY A 88 -11.65 -16.24 39.73
N SER A 89 -11.95 -15.60 38.59
CA SER A 89 -13.06 -15.98 37.73
C SER A 89 -12.72 -16.97 36.62
N VAL A 90 -11.47 -17.42 36.50
CA VAL A 90 -11.03 -18.34 35.45
C VAL A 90 -10.98 -19.77 36.00
N PRO A 91 -11.87 -20.67 35.54
CA PRO A 91 -11.85 -22.08 35.94
C PRO A 91 -10.51 -22.74 35.59
N ALA A 92 -10.06 -23.67 36.43
CA ALA A 92 -8.83 -24.41 36.17
C ALA A 92 -8.94 -25.20 34.86
N GLY A 93 -8.05 -24.90 33.89
CA GLY A 93 -7.99 -25.58 32.60
C GLY A 93 -8.65 -24.86 31.43
N GLU A 94 -9.37 -23.76 31.67
CA GLU A 94 -9.93 -22.92 30.60
C GLU A 94 -8.98 -21.79 30.20
N SER A 95 -9.05 -21.38 28.94
CA SER A 95 -8.33 -20.19 28.45
C SER A 95 -8.95 -18.94 29.08
N ALA A 96 -8.17 -18.19 29.87
CA ALA A 96 -8.63 -16.93 30.47
C ALA A 96 -9.21 -15.95 29.44
N TRP A 97 -8.69 -15.97 28.21
CA TRP A 97 -9.26 -15.19 27.12
C TRP A 97 -10.66 -15.65 26.75
N GLU A 98 -10.94 -16.95 26.61
CA GLU A 98 -12.26 -17.45 26.22
C GLU A 98 -13.34 -17.11 27.26
N VAL A 99 -12.98 -17.18 28.55
CA VAL A 99 -13.86 -16.79 29.67
C VAL A 99 -14.26 -15.32 29.57
N TRP A 100 -13.31 -14.44 29.22
CA TRP A 100 -13.51 -12.99 29.20
C TRP A 100 -13.85 -12.42 27.81
N ASP A 101 -13.62 -13.14 26.73
CA ASP A 101 -13.83 -12.68 25.36
C ASP A 101 -15.30 -12.34 25.12
N ARG A 102 -16.20 -13.20 25.59
CA ARG A 102 -17.65 -13.00 25.48
C ARG A 102 -18.15 -11.85 26.37
N PRO A 103 -17.81 -11.76 27.67
CA PRO A 103 -18.13 -10.59 28.49
C PRO A 103 -17.59 -9.26 27.94
N ILE A 104 -16.33 -9.22 27.49
CA ILE A 104 -15.74 -8.02 26.87
C ILE A 104 -16.43 -7.76 25.53
N GLY A 105 -16.67 -8.80 24.74
CA GLY A 105 -17.36 -8.72 23.45
C GLY A 105 -18.78 -8.20 23.58
N ASN A 106 -19.48 -8.48 24.69
CA ASN A 106 -20.81 -7.96 24.99
C ASN A 106 -20.79 -6.56 25.62
N ALA A 107 -19.67 -6.11 26.18
CA ALA A 107 -19.48 -4.75 26.69
C ALA A 107 -18.94 -3.77 25.63
N VAL A 108 -18.13 -4.26 24.69
CA VAL A 108 -17.52 -3.52 23.57
C VAL A 108 -18.11 -3.87 22.17
N PRO A 109 -19.35 -4.40 22.00
CA PRO A 109 -19.88 -4.75 20.67
C PRO A 109 -20.43 -3.54 19.92
N LEU A 110 -20.41 -2.39 20.59
CA LEU A 110 -21.23 -1.25 20.28
C LEU A 110 -20.56 -0.40 19.21
N SER A 111 -21.39 0.19 18.35
CA SER A 111 -20.96 1.27 17.46
C SER A 111 -20.30 2.38 18.30
N GLN A 112 -19.46 3.19 17.65
CA GLN A 112 -18.76 4.30 18.31
C GLN A 112 -19.72 5.23 19.10
N GLU A 113 -20.96 5.37 18.63
CA GLU A 113 -22.01 6.18 19.25
C GLU A 113 -22.54 5.55 20.55
N GLU A 114 -22.69 4.24 20.58
CA GLU A 114 -23.16 3.48 21.74
C GLU A 114 -22.06 3.25 22.79
N LEU A 115 -20.78 3.26 22.38
CA LEU A 115 -19.63 3.24 23.28
C LEU A 115 -19.45 4.57 24.03
N ARG A 116 -19.86 5.69 23.43
CA ARG A 116 -19.68 7.03 23.98
C ARG A 116 -20.26 7.22 25.40
N PRO A 117 -21.50 6.80 25.72
CA PRO A 117 -22.05 6.92 27.08
C PRO A 117 -21.38 5.98 28.10
N LEU A 118 -20.64 4.96 27.65
CA LEU A 118 -19.93 4.01 28.51
C LEU A 118 -18.51 4.45 28.86
N ILE A 119 -18.03 5.55 28.27
CA ILE A 119 -16.74 6.13 28.63
C ILE A 119 -16.96 6.90 29.92
N ALA A 120 -16.59 6.27 31.04
CA ALA A 120 -16.57 6.84 32.38
C ALA A 120 -15.17 6.70 32.99
N SER A 121 -14.73 7.68 33.79
CA SER A 121 -13.43 7.64 34.46
C SER A 121 -13.52 6.85 35.78
N GLY A 122 -12.38 6.54 36.40
CA GLY A 122 -12.33 5.85 37.70
C GLY A 122 -12.29 4.32 37.63
N ALA A 123 -12.19 3.69 38.81
CA ALA A 123 -11.90 2.26 38.97
C ALA A 123 -13.00 1.32 38.45
N ASN A 124 -14.24 1.80 38.30
CA ASN A 124 -15.36 1.01 37.74
C ASN A 124 -15.62 1.31 36.25
N GLY A 125 -14.83 2.22 35.66
CA GLY A 125 -14.99 2.69 34.28
C GLY A 125 -14.01 2.03 33.31
N VAL A 126 -13.41 2.82 32.43
CA VAL A 126 -12.45 2.34 31.43
C VAL A 126 -11.20 1.72 32.07
N MET A 127 -10.82 2.14 33.29
CA MET A 127 -9.70 1.55 34.03
C MET A 127 -9.93 0.09 34.40
N ALA A 128 -11.17 -0.35 34.68
CA ALA A 128 -11.44 -1.75 34.99
C ALA A 128 -11.11 -2.67 33.80
N ILE A 129 -11.44 -2.22 32.58
CA ILE A 129 -11.10 -2.95 31.35
C ILE A 129 -9.58 -2.95 31.13
N TYR A 130 -8.92 -1.81 31.38
CA TYR A 130 -7.47 -1.70 31.27
C TYR A 130 -6.76 -2.71 32.18
N GLU A 131 -7.13 -2.75 33.46
CA GLU A 131 -6.54 -3.65 34.45
C GLU A 131 -6.80 -5.12 34.10
N LEU A 132 -8.01 -5.46 33.65
CA LEU A 132 -8.34 -6.80 33.15
C LEU A 132 -7.45 -7.19 31.95
N MET A 133 -7.27 -6.31 30.97
CA MET A 133 -6.44 -6.59 29.79
C MET A 133 -4.96 -6.74 30.17
N LEU A 134 -4.48 -5.90 31.10
CA LEU A 134 -3.11 -5.99 31.61
C LEU A 134 -2.89 -7.31 32.37
N TRP A 135 -3.86 -7.74 33.17
CA TRP A 135 -3.83 -9.01 33.88
C TRP A 135 -3.86 -10.21 32.93
N LEU A 136 -4.71 -10.18 31.88
CA LEU A 136 -4.75 -11.23 30.85
C LEU A 136 -3.43 -11.35 30.06
N ALA A 137 -2.77 -10.21 29.81
CA ALA A 137 -1.48 -10.18 29.13
C ALA A 137 -0.34 -10.67 30.03
N THR A 138 -0.30 -10.23 31.29
CA THR A 138 0.80 -10.52 32.23
C THR A 138 0.68 -11.90 32.89
N THR A 139 -0.48 -12.21 33.47
CA THR A 139 -0.71 -13.46 34.21
C THR A 139 -0.93 -14.64 33.26
N HIS A 140 -1.75 -14.45 32.23
CA HIS A 140 -2.17 -15.54 31.33
C HIS A 140 -1.41 -15.59 30.00
N LYS A 141 -0.46 -14.68 29.77
CA LYS A 141 0.36 -14.60 28.53
C LYS A 141 -0.51 -14.62 27.26
N THR A 142 -1.69 -14.02 27.34
CA THR A 142 -2.63 -14.00 26.22
C THR A 142 -2.00 -13.22 25.05
N THR A 143 -2.09 -13.76 23.83
CA THR A 143 -1.47 -13.10 22.67
C THR A 143 -2.18 -11.79 22.38
N LEU A 144 -1.39 -10.72 22.31
CA LEU A 144 -1.89 -9.37 22.15
C LEU A 144 -2.79 -9.19 20.93
N SER A 145 -2.45 -9.87 19.82
CA SER A 145 -3.16 -9.83 18.54
C SER A 145 -4.66 -10.11 18.66
N VAL A 146 -5.09 -10.85 19.69
CA VAL A 146 -6.50 -11.18 19.90
C VAL A 146 -7.24 -10.04 20.60
N MET A 147 -6.54 -9.22 21.39
CA MET A 147 -7.09 -8.05 22.09
C MET A 147 -7.09 -6.78 21.25
N GLU A 148 -6.14 -6.65 20.30
CA GLU A 148 -5.92 -5.42 19.52
C GLU A 148 -7.21 -4.84 18.93
N PRO A 149 -8.11 -5.62 18.29
CA PRO A 149 -9.31 -5.05 17.68
C PRO A 149 -10.28 -4.41 18.69
N LYS A 150 -10.25 -4.86 19.96
CA LYS A 150 -11.10 -4.30 21.03
C LYS A 150 -10.46 -3.07 21.66
N ILE A 151 -9.14 -3.11 21.86
CA ILE A 151 -8.36 -1.96 22.35
C ILE A 151 -8.47 -0.79 21.38
N ASP A 152 -8.33 -1.05 20.07
CA ASP A 152 -8.40 -0.03 19.03
C ASP A 152 -9.77 0.65 18.99
N ARG A 153 -10.87 -0.12 19.09
CA ARG A 153 -12.23 0.42 19.16
C ARG A 153 -12.45 1.30 20.39
N LEU A 154 -11.97 0.85 21.55
CA LEU A 154 -12.07 1.61 22.79
C LEU A 154 -11.23 2.91 22.70
N MET A 155 -10.03 2.83 22.13
CA MET A 155 -9.17 4.00 21.86
C MET A 155 -9.84 5.00 20.92
N GLU A 156 -10.44 4.51 19.84
CA GLU A 156 -11.17 5.36 18.88
C GLU A 156 -12.34 6.08 19.56
N ALA A 157 -13.14 5.37 20.34
CA ALA A 157 -14.24 5.97 21.10
C ALA A 157 -13.76 7.01 22.12
N MET A 158 -12.66 6.74 22.84
CA MET A 158 -12.05 7.71 23.77
C MET A 158 -11.55 8.96 23.06
N ASN A 159 -10.89 8.83 21.90
CA ASN A 159 -10.43 9.97 21.11
C ASN A 159 -11.62 10.83 20.65
N THR A 160 -12.69 10.20 20.17
CA THR A 160 -13.90 10.91 19.74
C THR A 160 -14.59 11.63 20.90
N PHE A 161 -14.63 11.02 22.08
CA PHE A 161 -15.14 11.69 23.27
C PHE A 161 -14.30 12.94 23.63
N LEU A 162 -12.97 12.81 23.62
CA LEU A 162 -12.04 13.90 23.92
C LEU A 162 -12.09 15.03 22.90
N ASP A 163 -12.35 14.72 21.63
CA ASP A 163 -12.46 15.73 20.56
C ASP A 163 -13.81 16.46 20.58
N THR A 164 -14.88 15.77 21.00
CA THR A 164 -16.24 16.33 21.00
C THR A 164 -16.61 17.08 22.26
N THR A 165 -15.92 16.83 23.38
CA THR A 165 -16.19 17.50 24.65
C THR A 165 -15.24 18.70 24.75
N PRO A 166 -15.69 19.94 24.43
CA PRO A 166 -14.85 21.11 24.63
C PRO A 166 -14.45 21.14 26.10
N MET A 167 -13.17 21.42 26.40
CA MET A 167 -12.74 21.64 27.77
C MET A 167 -13.68 22.68 28.36
N GLN A 168 -14.52 22.25 29.31
CA GLN A 168 -15.27 23.15 30.15
C GLN A 168 -14.17 23.94 30.87
N LYS A 169 -13.85 25.13 30.35
CA LYS A 169 -13.02 26.09 31.07
C LYS A 169 -13.82 26.29 32.34
N ASP A 170 -13.33 25.73 33.44
CA ASP A 170 -13.89 25.97 34.75
C ASP A 170 -14.17 27.45 34.81
N THR A 171 -15.45 27.76 34.89
CA THR A 171 -15.90 29.13 35.08
C THR A 171 -15.30 29.48 36.42
N GLU A 172 -14.19 30.21 36.41
CA GLU A 172 -13.56 30.73 37.61
C GLU A 172 -14.69 31.26 38.49
N PRO A 173 -14.80 30.81 39.75
CA PRO A 173 -15.83 31.34 40.64
C PRO A 173 -15.65 32.84 40.64
N ALA A 174 -16.69 33.57 40.22
CA ALA A 174 -16.67 35.01 40.01
C ALA A 174 -16.04 35.71 41.22
N PHE A 175 -14.75 35.99 41.12
CA PHE A 175 -14.04 36.78 42.10
C PHE A 175 -14.45 38.22 41.80
N ASN A 176 -15.43 38.70 42.56
CA ASN A 176 -15.86 40.09 42.59
C ASN A 176 -14.71 40.97 43.10
N SER A 177 -13.70 41.21 42.27
CA SER A 177 -12.77 42.31 42.44
C SER A 177 -13.05 43.34 41.35
N ARG A 178 -13.94 44.29 41.70
CA ARG A 178 -13.95 45.61 41.09
C ARG A 178 -12.56 46.22 41.28
N LEU A 179 -11.75 46.19 40.22
CA LEU A 179 -10.69 47.18 40.02
C LEU A 179 -10.92 47.81 38.65
N PRO A 180 -10.84 49.16 38.55
CA PRO A 180 -11.19 49.88 37.34
C PRO A 180 -10.13 49.63 36.26
N SER A 181 -10.55 49.09 35.11
CA SER A 181 -9.73 49.04 33.91
C SER A 181 -9.34 50.46 33.48
N PRO A 182 -8.06 50.76 33.24
CA PRO A 182 -7.67 51.96 32.54
C PRO A 182 -8.14 51.85 31.08
N ALA A 183 -8.89 52.85 30.64
CA ALA A 183 -9.35 52.98 29.26
C ALA A 183 -8.13 53.05 28.31
N TYR A 184 -7.90 51.98 27.56
CA TYR A 184 -6.97 51.99 26.43
C TYR A 184 -7.76 51.67 25.17
N SER A 185 -8.21 52.73 24.49
CA SER A 185 -8.69 52.64 23.12
C SER A 185 -7.50 52.42 22.17
N PRO A 186 -7.49 51.39 21.32
CA PRO A 186 -6.48 51.29 20.28
C PRO A 186 -6.70 52.40 19.24
N PRO A 187 -5.66 53.14 18.81
CA PRO A 187 -5.80 54.11 17.74
C PRO A 187 -6.00 53.42 16.39
N PRO A 188 -6.70 54.06 15.44
CA PRO A 188 -6.94 53.53 14.10
C PRO A 188 -5.65 53.45 13.27
N ILE A 189 -5.57 52.43 12.41
CA ILE A 189 -4.37 51.96 11.69
C ILE A 189 -3.88 52.87 10.54
N ASP A 190 -4.47 54.05 10.32
CA ASP A 190 -4.23 54.82 9.08
C ASP A 190 -3.26 56.02 9.17
N SER A 191 -2.24 56.02 10.03
CA SER A 191 -1.35 57.21 10.13
C SER A 191 0.17 56.98 10.31
N ILE A 192 0.71 55.81 9.95
CA ILE A 192 2.18 55.58 9.95
C ILE A 192 2.73 55.44 8.52
N LEU A 193 2.45 56.41 7.64
CA LEU A 193 3.14 56.51 6.35
C LEU A 193 3.55 57.94 5.93
N THR A 194 3.49 58.93 6.82
CA THR A 194 3.88 60.30 6.48
C THR A 194 4.66 60.99 7.60
N ARG A 195 5.92 60.57 7.79
CA ARG A 195 7.05 61.46 8.19
C ARG A 195 8.34 60.65 8.38
N ILE A 196 9.13 60.55 7.32
CA ILE A 196 10.60 60.50 7.43
C ILE A 196 11.12 61.67 6.58
N PRO A 197 11.75 62.70 7.17
CA PRO A 197 12.38 63.76 6.41
C PRO A 197 13.74 63.30 5.88
N GLY A 198 13.97 63.54 4.59
CA GLY A 198 15.30 63.78 4.00
C GLY A 198 16.38 62.73 4.23
N CYS A 199 16.33 61.61 3.49
CA CYS A 199 17.55 60.88 3.16
C CYS A 199 17.96 61.22 1.72
N TYR A 200 19.13 61.83 1.60
CA TYR A 200 19.82 62.17 0.36
C TYR A 200 19.82 60.99 -0.62
N GLN A 201 19.10 61.13 -1.74
CA GLN A 201 19.36 60.32 -2.93
C GLN A 201 20.69 60.78 -3.55
N HIS A 202 21.81 60.22 -3.10
CA HIS A 202 22.96 60.11 -3.98
C HIS A 202 22.63 59.05 -5.04
N ARG A 203 22.04 59.50 -6.16
CA ARG A 203 22.01 58.72 -7.39
C ARG A 203 23.44 58.52 -7.87
N PHE A 204 24.07 57.41 -7.48
CA PHE A 204 25.17 56.86 -8.26
C PHE A 204 24.56 56.21 -9.51
N ALA A 205 24.43 57.01 -10.57
CA ALA A 205 24.14 56.49 -11.89
C ALA A 205 25.40 55.80 -12.44
N VAL A 206 25.55 54.51 -12.15
CA VAL A 206 26.53 53.67 -12.83
C VAL A 206 25.91 53.24 -14.16
N SER A 207 26.10 54.07 -15.19
CA SER A 207 25.76 53.70 -16.57
C SER A 207 26.82 52.72 -17.08
N ILE A 208 26.48 51.43 -17.07
CA ILE A 208 27.28 50.40 -17.75
C ILE A 208 26.66 50.19 -19.13
N ALA A 209 27.23 50.83 -20.14
CA ALA A 209 26.92 50.53 -21.53
C ALA A 209 27.60 49.21 -21.92
N THR A 210 26.84 48.11 -21.95
CA THR A 210 27.27 46.87 -22.60
C THR A 210 26.70 46.81 -24.01
N THR A 211 27.54 47.00 -25.02
CA THR A 211 27.20 46.69 -26.41
C THR A 211 27.32 45.19 -26.63
N THR A 212 26.21 44.47 -26.50
CA THR A 212 26.14 43.05 -26.90
C THR A 212 25.67 42.94 -28.34
N LYS A 213 26.63 42.73 -29.26
CA LYS A 213 26.36 42.36 -30.65
C LYS A 213 25.95 40.88 -30.69
N ALA A 214 24.68 40.61 -31.00
CA ALA A 214 24.13 39.26 -31.05
C ALA A 214 24.49 38.57 -32.37
N HIS A 215 25.24 37.46 -32.31
CA HIS A 215 25.35 36.51 -33.43
C HIS A 215 24.41 35.33 -33.19
N ARG A 216 23.46 35.13 -34.12
CA ARG A 216 22.72 33.87 -34.27
C ARG A 216 23.69 32.77 -34.66
N ILE A 217 23.68 31.65 -33.92
CA ILE A 217 24.36 30.41 -34.31
C ILE A 217 23.32 29.29 -34.35
N SER A 218 23.28 28.64 -35.51
CA SER A 218 22.51 27.43 -35.86
C SER A 218 23.09 26.18 -35.18
N PRO A 219 22.29 25.16 -34.84
CA PRO A 219 22.82 23.94 -34.24
C PRO A 219 23.21 22.93 -35.33
N ASN A 220 24.51 22.67 -35.49
CA ASN A 220 25.06 21.37 -35.89
C ASN A 220 26.58 21.47 -36.06
N THR A 221 27.38 21.06 -35.08
CA THR A 221 28.64 20.29 -35.30
C THR A 221 29.33 19.87 -34.00
N SER A 222 30.07 18.77 -34.11
CA SER A 222 30.68 17.94 -33.09
C SER A 222 31.84 18.57 -32.29
N MET A 223 31.97 18.14 -31.04
CA MET A 223 33.14 18.34 -30.17
C MET A 223 34.46 17.86 -30.79
N ARG A 224 35.45 18.75 -30.87
CA ARG A 224 36.87 18.39 -30.69
C ARG A 224 37.51 19.35 -29.69
N ARG A 225 38.22 18.77 -28.70
CA ARG A 225 39.03 19.48 -27.71
C ARG A 225 40.39 19.83 -28.32
N THR A 226 40.83 21.07 -28.16
CA THR A 226 42.25 21.43 -28.21
C THR A 226 42.61 22.30 -27.02
N ARG A 227 43.74 21.93 -26.38
CA ARG A 227 44.39 22.65 -25.27
C ARG A 227 45.14 23.86 -25.84
N GLY A 228 45.07 25.01 -25.17
CA GLY A 228 45.87 26.20 -25.46
C GLY A 228 46.48 26.78 -24.18
N ARG A 229 47.81 26.96 -24.20
CA ARG A 229 48.67 27.54 -23.15
C ARG A 229 48.29 28.99 -22.82
N ILE A 230 48.49 29.37 -21.55
CA ILE A 230 48.42 30.75 -21.06
C ILE A 230 49.86 31.31 -21.05
N SER A 231 50.09 32.43 -21.74
CA SER A 231 51.28 33.26 -21.59
C SER A 231 51.04 34.38 -20.57
N ALA A 232 52.07 34.68 -19.79
CA ALA A 232 52.09 35.69 -18.75
C ALA A 232 52.11 37.11 -19.35
N TRP A 233 51.35 38.03 -18.75
CA TRP A 233 51.41 39.47 -19.01
C TRP A 233 51.83 40.19 -17.73
N GLY A 234 52.93 40.92 -17.80
CA GLY A 234 53.50 41.72 -16.71
C GLY A 234 52.69 42.99 -16.43
N PHE A 235 52.73 43.41 -15.17
CA PHE A 235 52.02 44.57 -14.63
C PHE A 235 53.03 45.71 -14.42
N CYS A 236 52.80 46.89 -15.00
CA CYS A 236 53.56 48.12 -14.69
C CYS A 236 52.61 49.13 -14.03
N LEU A 237 52.93 49.54 -12.79
CA LEU A 237 52.25 50.61 -12.08
C LEU A 237 53.08 51.89 -12.21
N GLY A 238 52.60 52.85 -13.01
CA GLY A 238 53.07 54.23 -12.96
C GLY A 238 52.16 55.04 -12.02
N ARG A 239 52.73 55.62 -10.96
CA ARG A 239 52.09 56.66 -10.16
C ARG A 239 52.54 58.01 -10.71
N SER A 240 51.59 58.87 -11.07
CA SER A 240 51.79 60.32 -11.04
C SER A 240 50.78 60.91 -10.07
N PHE A 241 51.28 61.67 -9.11
CA PHE A 241 50.51 62.43 -8.13
C PHE A 241 50.69 63.90 -8.49
N ASP A 242 49.61 64.57 -8.87
CA ASP A 242 49.55 66.03 -8.80
C ASP A 242 48.48 66.43 -7.78
N ALA A 243 48.90 67.30 -6.86
CA ALA A 243 48.14 67.76 -5.72
C ALA A 243 47.28 68.97 -6.10
N GLY A 244 46.00 68.92 -5.76
CA GLY A 244 45.16 70.11 -5.62
C GLY A 244 43.82 70.05 -6.36
N LYS A 245 42.78 69.66 -5.59
CA LYS A 245 41.31 69.86 -5.78
C LYS A 245 40.51 68.55 -5.74
N CYS A 246 39.38 68.61 -5.03
CA CYS A 246 38.41 67.58 -4.68
C CYS A 246 38.58 66.23 -5.39
N GLY A 247 38.97 65.21 -4.64
CA GLY A 247 39.23 63.86 -5.14
C GLY A 247 37.97 63.19 -5.71
N HIS A 248 37.73 63.35 -7.00
CA HIS A 248 37.02 62.36 -7.79
C HIS A 248 37.94 61.14 -7.95
N PHE A 249 37.66 60.07 -7.21
CA PHE A 249 38.29 58.77 -7.44
C PHE A 249 37.82 58.21 -8.78
N ARG A 250 38.55 58.52 -9.86
CA ARG A 250 38.33 57.89 -11.16
C ARG A 250 39.09 56.57 -11.19
N ILE A 251 38.41 55.49 -10.80
CA ILE A 251 38.95 54.14 -10.97
C ILE A 251 38.81 53.77 -12.45
N VAL A 252 39.90 53.88 -13.21
CA VAL A 252 39.95 53.40 -14.60
C VAL A 252 40.14 51.89 -14.56
N VAL A 253 39.03 51.14 -14.64
CA VAL A 253 39.07 49.68 -14.71
C VAL A 253 39.28 49.28 -16.17
N GLY A 254 40.52 48.90 -16.54
CA GLY A 254 40.78 48.24 -17.82
C GLY A 254 39.94 46.96 -17.96
N ARG A 255 39.72 46.47 -19.19
CA ARG A 255 38.90 45.27 -19.51
C ARG A 255 39.26 44.08 -18.59
N MET A 256 38.52 43.95 -17.50
CA MET A 256 38.59 42.83 -16.59
C MET A 256 37.38 41.93 -16.82
N SER A 257 37.56 40.62 -16.74
CA SER A 257 36.40 39.72 -16.75
C SER A 257 35.51 40.03 -15.55
N LYS A 258 34.18 39.87 -15.69
CA LYS A 258 33.19 40.19 -14.63
C LYS A 258 33.58 39.63 -13.25
N LYS A 259 34.25 38.47 -13.21
CA LYS A 259 34.73 37.84 -11.97
C LYS A 259 35.86 38.63 -11.27
N LYS A 260 36.78 39.23 -12.02
CA LYS A 260 37.90 40.02 -11.47
C LYS A 260 37.45 41.39 -10.99
N MET A 261 36.44 41.99 -11.64
CA MET A 261 35.88 43.29 -11.25
C MET A 261 35.11 43.19 -9.91
N VAL A 262 34.34 42.12 -9.70
CA VAL A 262 33.67 41.85 -8.41
C VAL A 262 34.69 41.66 -7.29
N PHE A 263 35.80 40.96 -7.56
CA PHE A 263 36.85 40.71 -6.56
C PHE A 263 37.59 41.98 -6.14
N ALA A 264 37.94 42.87 -7.08
CA ALA A 264 38.61 44.13 -6.78
C ALA A 264 37.73 45.10 -5.97
N PHE A 265 36.43 45.15 -6.27
CA PHE A 265 35.47 45.94 -5.50
C PHE A 265 35.23 45.38 -4.10
N TYR A 266 35.32 44.05 -3.94
CA TYR A 266 35.24 43.39 -2.65
C TYR A 266 36.44 43.73 -1.75
N VAL A 267 37.65 43.71 -2.31
CA VAL A 267 38.91 43.94 -1.57
C VAL A 267 39.00 45.37 -1.01
N THR A 268 38.52 46.37 -1.75
CA THR A 268 38.51 47.76 -1.27
C THR A 268 37.46 48.02 -0.19
N LEU A 269 36.30 47.36 -0.23
CA LEU A 269 35.27 47.50 0.81
C LEU A 269 35.64 46.80 2.12
N SER A 270 36.42 45.70 2.09
CA SER A 270 36.86 44.98 3.30
C SER A 270 37.76 45.77 4.26
N ASN A 271 38.32 46.91 3.82
CA ASN A 271 39.15 47.78 4.66
C ASN A 271 38.37 48.93 5.31
N LEU A 272 37.08 49.12 4.97
CA LEU A 272 36.22 50.15 5.52
C LEU A 272 35.34 49.56 6.63
N HIS A 273 35.75 49.78 7.88
CA HIS A 273 34.96 49.65 9.11
C HIS A 273 34.73 48.24 9.69
N PRO A 274 35.07 47.98 10.97
CA PRO A 274 34.95 46.66 11.61
C PRO A 274 33.50 46.11 11.67
N GLN A 275 32.48 46.96 11.59
CA GLN A 275 31.08 46.52 11.51
C GLN A 275 30.74 45.79 10.20
N PHE A 276 31.47 46.03 9.10
CA PHE A 276 31.26 45.31 7.83
C PHE A 276 31.81 43.89 7.85
N LYS A 277 32.78 43.57 8.72
CA LYS A 277 33.32 42.20 8.84
C LYS A 277 32.27 41.21 9.33
N SER A 278 31.36 41.64 10.22
CA SER A 278 30.21 40.83 10.65
C SER A 278 29.28 40.51 9.48
N VAL A 279 28.93 41.53 8.68
CA VAL A 279 28.07 41.36 7.50
C VAL A 279 28.76 40.48 6.44
N GLN A 280 30.06 40.64 6.21
CA GLN A 280 30.83 39.80 5.29
C GLN A 280 30.91 38.34 5.74
N HIS A 281 31.08 38.09 7.04
CA HIS A 281 31.08 36.73 7.58
C HIS A 281 29.71 36.06 7.37
N HIS A 282 28.61 36.80 7.54
CA HIS A 282 27.25 36.29 7.26
C HIS A 282 26.96 36.07 5.77
N ILE A 283 27.59 36.83 4.88
CA ILE A 283 27.47 36.64 3.42
C ILE A 283 28.29 35.43 2.95
N LEU A 284 29.49 35.24 3.48
CA LEU A 284 30.41 34.17 3.06
C LEU A 284 30.06 32.81 3.68
N TYR A 285 29.49 32.80 4.88
CA TYR A 285 29.10 31.59 5.60
C TYR A 285 27.59 31.63 5.88
N PRO A 286 26.75 31.12 4.96
CA PRO A 286 25.32 31.08 5.21
C PRO A 286 25.07 30.27 6.50
N PRO A 287 24.26 30.79 7.42
CA PRO A 287 24.09 30.16 8.71
C PRO A 287 23.42 28.79 8.56
N LYS A 288 23.84 27.83 9.40
CA LYS A 288 23.29 26.47 9.42
C LYS A 288 21.76 26.52 9.58
N THR A 289 21.07 25.55 9.01
CA THR A 289 19.59 25.46 8.87
C THR A 289 18.75 25.68 10.15
N GLN A 290 19.37 25.75 11.34
CA GLN A 290 18.70 25.96 12.62
C GLN A 290 18.83 27.39 13.20
N THR A 291 19.45 28.36 12.50
CA THR A 291 19.51 29.73 13.04
C THR A 291 18.13 30.39 13.11
N ASN A 292 17.92 31.15 14.19
CA ASN A 292 16.71 31.93 14.44
C ASN A 292 16.40 32.84 13.24
N LEU A 293 15.13 32.86 12.82
CA LEU A 293 14.61 33.63 11.68
C LEU A 293 14.90 35.13 11.79
N ALA A 294 15.06 35.65 13.01
CA ALA A 294 15.37 37.05 13.29
C ALA A 294 16.68 37.57 12.67
N TYR A 295 17.63 36.67 12.34
CA TYR A 295 18.94 37.05 11.80
C TYR A 295 19.04 36.96 10.27
N TYR A 296 17.95 36.64 9.56
CA TYR A 296 17.97 36.57 8.09
C TYR A 296 17.69 37.94 7.48
N THR A 297 18.49 38.32 6.48
CA THR A 297 18.16 39.45 5.60
C THR A 297 16.89 39.15 4.80
N THR A 298 16.26 40.19 4.24
CA THR A 298 15.08 40.04 3.36
C THR A 298 15.33 39.04 2.23
N ASP A 299 16.49 39.12 1.57
CA ASP A 299 16.90 38.17 0.53
C ASP A 299 17.07 36.74 1.07
N GLY A 300 17.64 36.59 2.27
CA GLY A 300 17.77 35.32 2.95
C GLY A 300 16.42 34.67 3.27
N LEU A 301 15.42 35.47 3.67
CA LEU A 301 14.05 35.02 3.89
C LEU A 301 13.39 34.54 2.59
N VAL A 302 13.61 35.24 1.46
CA VAL A 302 13.07 34.81 0.15
C VAL A 302 13.68 33.48 -0.30
N VAL A 303 14.98 33.29 -0.12
CA VAL A 303 15.64 32.01 -0.43
C VAL A 303 15.09 30.90 0.45
N LYS A 304 14.97 31.11 1.77
CA LYS A 304 14.42 30.14 2.71
C LYS A 304 12.96 29.80 2.40
N ALA A 305 12.14 30.78 2.02
CA ALA A 305 10.76 30.57 1.60
C ALA A 305 10.68 29.73 0.30
N ARG A 306 11.56 29.99 -0.68
CA ARG A 306 11.64 29.18 -1.91
C ARG A 306 12.08 27.75 -1.62
N GLU A 307 13.01 27.53 -0.70
CA GLU A 307 13.44 26.20 -0.25
C GLU A 307 12.30 25.45 0.42
N GLN A 308 11.61 26.08 1.37
CA GLN A 308 10.42 25.50 2.00
C GLN A 308 9.35 25.16 0.96
N GLN A 309 9.12 26.03 -0.02
CA GLN A 309 8.17 25.77 -1.09
C GLN A 309 8.59 24.58 -1.98
N ARG A 310 9.89 24.39 -2.22
CA ARG A 310 10.41 23.20 -2.92
C ARG A 310 10.17 21.94 -2.09
N THR A 311 10.44 21.98 -0.79
CA THR A 311 10.19 20.86 0.13
C THR A 311 8.70 20.52 0.19
N ILE A 312 7.82 21.52 0.30
CA ILE A 312 6.36 21.33 0.27
C ILE A 312 5.93 20.69 -1.05
N LYS A 313 6.46 21.16 -2.19
CA LYS A 313 6.15 20.58 -3.51
C LYS A 313 6.65 19.14 -3.60
N ALA A 314 7.85 18.84 -3.13
CA ALA A 314 8.41 17.49 -3.12
C ALA A 314 7.56 16.54 -2.27
N LEU A 315 7.20 16.94 -1.04
CA LEU A 315 6.33 16.15 -0.16
C LEU A 315 4.93 15.95 -0.75
N ARG A 316 4.37 16.96 -1.44
CA ARG A 316 3.09 16.81 -2.16
C ARG A 316 3.18 15.77 -3.28
N LEU A 317 4.26 15.77 -4.06
CA LEU A 317 4.47 14.77 -5.11
C LEU A 317 4.60 13.36 -4.54
N VAL A 318 5.33 13.20 -3.42
CA VAL A 318 5.43 11.92 -2.70
C VAL A 318 4.05 11.46 -2.26
N ARG A 319 3.26 12.32 -1.59
CA ARG A 319 1.91 12.00 -1.13
C ARG A 319 0.97 11.58 -2.27
N ILE A 320 1.03 12.24 -3.42
CA ILE A 320 0.22 11.86 -4.59
C ILE A 320 0.63 10.48 -5.12
N ASN A 321 1.94 10.21 -5.19
CA ASN A 321 2.44 8.92 -5.64
C ASN A 321 2.04 7.80 -4.68
N ASP A 322 2.09 8.04 -3.38
CA ASP A 322 1.65 7.07 -2.37
C ASP A 322 0.14 6.85 -2.43
N GLY A 323 -0.65 7.91 -2.63
CA GLY A 323 -2.09 7.79 -2.89
C GLY A 323 -2.41 6.92 -4.09
N ARG A 324 -1.67 7.06 -5.20
CA ARG A 324 -1.81 6.20 -6.40
C ARG A 324 -1.44 4.74 -6.11
N LYS A 325 -0.36 4.50 -5.36
CA LYS A 325 0.06 3.15 -4.96
C LYS A 325 -0.99 2.48 -4.07
N ILE A 326 -1.50 3.20 -3.08
CA ILE A 326 -2.58 2.72 -2.19
C ILE A 326 -3.81 2.40 -3.02
N ALA A 327 -4.27 3.31 -3.88
CA ALA A 327 -5.44 3.09 -4.73
C ALA A 327 -5.29 1.85 -5.64
N SER A 328 -4.10 1.65 -6.23
CA SER A 328 -3.81 0.47 -7.04
C SER A 328 -3.87 -0.83 -6.22
N ARG A 329 -3.25 -0.87 -5.03
CA ARG A 329 -3.28 -2.03 -4.12
C ARG A 329 -4.70 -2.31 -3.61
N THR A 330 -5.46 -1.29 -3.26
CA THR A 330 -6.86 -1.43 -2.85
C THR A 330 -7.70 -2.05 -3.95
N ARG A 331 -7.54 -1.62 -5.22
CA ARG A 331 -8.23 -2.24 -6.35
C ARG A 331 -7.86 -3.71 -6.53
N ALA A 332 -6.58 -4.05 -6.45
CA ALA A 332 -6.13 -5.44 -6.53
C ALA A 332 -6.73 -6.29 -5.39
N LEU A 333 -6.75 -5.76 -4.17
CA LEU A 333 -7.35 -6.42 -3.00
C LEU A 333 -8.85 -6.63 -3.17
N THR A 334 -9.59 -5.66 -3.72
CA THR A 334 -11.00 -5.81 -4.05
C THR A 334 -11.23 -6.92 -5.08
N LEU A 335 -10.40 -6.99 -6.13
CA LEU A 335 -10.48 -8.08 -7.11
C LEU A 335 -10.20 -9.45 -6.49
N HIS A 336 -9.23 -9.55 -5.56
CA HIS A 336 -8.98 -10.79 -4.82
C HIS A 336 -10.17 -11.18 -3.94
N LYS A 337 -10.79 -10.24 -3.24
CA LYS A 337 -12.01 -10.49 -2.46
C LYS A 337 -13.15 -10.98 -3.35
N GLN A 338 -13.36 -10.32 -4.49
CA GLN A 338 -14.38 -10.72 -5.48
C GLN A 338 -14.11 -12.13 -6.01
N TRP A 339 -12.85 -12.46 -6.29
CA TRP A 339 -12.46 -13.80 -6.70
C TRP A 339 -12.77 -14.83 -5.61
N VAL A 340 -12.39 -14.59 -4.36
CA VAL A 340 -12.68 -15.52 -3.24
C VAL A 340 -14.18 -15.72 -3.05
N ILE A 341 -14.97 -14.64 -3.09
CA ILE A 341 -16.45 -14.72 -3.03
C ILE A 341 -17.01 -15.50 -4.22
N ALA A 342 -16.46 -15.29 -5.41
CA ALA A 342 -16.86 -16.02 -6.60
C ALA A 342 -16.57 -17.52 -6.45
N VAL A 343 -15.37 -17.92 -6.01
CA VAL A 343 -15.02 -19.31 -5.72
C VAL A 343 -15.96 -19.92 -4.67
N ALA A 344 -16.20 -19.20 -3.57
CA ALA A 344 -17.09 -19.64 -2.50
C ALA A 344 -18.56 -19.79 -2.92
N SER A 345 -18.98 -19.16 -4.03
CA SER A 345 -20.33 -19.29 -4.55
C SER A 345 -20.61 -20.64 -5.22
N GLU A 346 -19.57 -21.43 -5.51
CA GLU A 346 -19.62 -22.76 -6.16
C GLU A 346 -20.48 -22.85 -7.44
N LYS A 347 -20.78 -21.71 -8.07
CA LYS A 347 -21.62 -21.66 -9.30
C LYS A 347 -20.96 -22.30 -10.50
N VAL A 348 -19.63 -22.36 -10.52
CA VAL A 348 -18.85 -22.94 -11.60
C VAL A 348 -18.24 -24.25 -11.12
N LEU A 349 -18.54 -25.34 -11.82
CA LEU A 349 -17.88 -26.62 -11.57
C LEU A 349 -16.41 -26.53 -11.98
N ARG A 350 -15.53 -27.15 -11.19
CA ARG A 350 -14.08 -27.28 -11.48
C ARG A 350 -13.32 -25.94 -11.52
N VAL A 351 -13.55 -25.08 -10.51
CA VAL A 351 -12.87 -23.78 -10.38
C VAL A 351 -11.35 -23.91 -10.31
N ASP A 352 -10.86 -24.96 -9.68
CA ASP A 352 -9.46 -25.40 -9.64
C ASP A 352 -8.84 -25.49 -11.04
N ARG A 353 -9.55 -26.10 -11.99
CA ARG A 353 -9.08 -26.24 -13.37
C ARG A 353 -9.10 -24.92 -14.14
N LEU A 354 -10.12 -24.10 -13.90
CA LEU A 354 -10.18 -22.74 -14.45
C LEU A 354 -9.01 -21.90 -13.93
N ALA A 355 -8.70 -21.99 -12.65
CA ALA A 355 -7.56 -21.28 -12.08
C ALA A 355 -6.24 -21.78 -12.69
N ALA A 356 -6.03 -23.10 -12.78
CA ALA A 356 -4.83 -23.67 -13.37
C ALA A 356 -4.61 -23.26 -14.84
N THR A 357 -5.66 -23.31 -15.70
CA THR A 357 -5.55 -22.80 -17.09
C THR A 357 -5.11 -21.35 -17.12
N GLN A 358 -5.78 -20.49 -16.38
CA GLN A 358 -5.53 -19.05 -16.43
C GLN A 358 -4.15 -18.70 -15.89
N LEU A 359 -3.68 -19.39 -14.86
CA LEU A 359 -2.32 -19.23 -14.35
C LEU A 359 -1.27 -19.69 -15.36
N ASN A 360 -1.51 -20.80 -16.09
CA ASN A 360 -0.63 -21.24 -17.19
C ASN A 360 -0.59 -20.22 -18.34
N HIS A 361 -1.70 -19.50 -18.58
CA HIS A 361 -1.75 -18.39 -19.52
C HIS A 361 -1.24 -17.05 -18.95
N LYS A 362 -0.66 -17.06 -17.74
CA LYS A 362 -0.16 -15.86 -17.03
C LYS A 362 -1.22 -14.76 -16.87
N ALA A 363 -2.49 -15.14 -16.77
CA ALA A 363 -3.57 -14.20 -16.54
C ALA A 363 -3.55 -13.71 -15.09
N GLY A 364 -3.68 -12.40 -14.89
CA GLY A 364 -3.84 -11.81 -13.56
C GLY A 364 -5.21 -12.08 -12.96
N ILE A 365 -5.40 -11.68 -11.70
CA ILE A 365 -6.65 -11.89 -10.93
C ILE A 365 -7.91 -11.38 -11.65
N GLY A 366 -7.83 -10.25 -12.35
CA GLY A 366 -8.95 -9.72 -13.14
C GLY A 366 -9.30 -10.59 -14.34
N GLY A 367 -8.29 -11.21 -14.97
CA GLY A 367 -8.49 -12.18 -16.04
C GLY A 367 -9.17 -13.46 -15.54
N LEU A 368 -8.75 -13.96 -14.37
CA LEU A 368 -9.41 -15.07 -13.70
C LEU A 368 -10.89 -14.76 -13.41
N LEU A 369 -11.18 -13.60 -12.84
CA LEU A 369 -12.55 -13.19 -12.51
C LEU A 369 -13.43 -13.08 -13.76
N ASN A 370 -12.94 -12.49 -14.83
CA ASN A 370 -13.68 -12.39 -16.09
C ASN A 370 -13.98 -13.76 -16.68
N ARG A 371 -13.01 -14.68 -16.68
CA ARG A 371 -13.21 -16.06 -17.15
C ARG A 371 -14.18 -16.85 -16.28
N TYR A 372 -14.19 -16.60 -14.97
CA TYR A 372 -15.18 -17.16 -14.07
C TYR A 372 -16.58 -16.63 -14.36
N ILE A 373 -16.73 -15.33 -14.63
CA ILE A 373 -18.01 -14.73 -15.03
C ILE A 373 -18.50 -15.35 -16.35
N ASP A 374 -17.61 -15.50 -17.34
CA ASP A 374 -17.94 -16.16 -18.60
C ASP A 374 -18.34 -17.62 -18.39
N ALA A 375 -17.68 -18.32 -17.46
CA ALA A 375 -18.00 -19.70 -17.11
C ALA A 375 -19.34 -19.83 -16.37
N ALA A 376 -19.63 -18.92 -15.45
CA ALA A 376 -20.90 -18.85 -14.74
C ALA A 376 -22.07 -18.52 -15.69
N LYS A 377 -21.81 -17.79 -16.77
CA LYS A 377 -22.76 -17.54 -17.87
C LYS A 377 -22.84 -18.68 -18.90
N HIS A 378 -22.08 -19.76 -18.70
CA HIS A 378 -21.92 -20.86 -19.65
C HIS A 378 -21.40 -20.43 -21.05
N VAL A 379 -20.82 -19.23 -21.16
CA VAL A 379 -20.15 -18.74 -22.39
C VAL A 379 -18.79 -19.43 -22.56
N PHE A 380 -18.13 -19.71 -21.44
CA PHE A 380 -16.83 -20.39 -21.41
C PHE A 380 -16.94 -21.70 -20.63
N LYS A 381 -16.48 -22.81 -21.22
CA LYS A 381 -16.33 -24.09 -20.51
C LYS A 381 -14.84 -24.32 -20.29
N PRO A 382 -14.32 -24.30 -19.04
CA PRO A 382 -12.91 -24.59 -18.79
C PRO A 382 -12.63 -26.07 -19.14
N LEU A 383 -11.97 -26.29 -20.28
CA LEU A 383 -11.66 -27.62 -20.81
C LEU A 383 -10.22 -27.99 -20.46
N ASN A 384 -9.99 -28.34 -19.19
CA ASN A 384 -8.80 -29.09 -18.80
C ASN A 384 -9.23 -30.52 -18.48
N TYR A 385 -8.73 -31.46 -19.25
CA TYR A 385 -8.93 -32.88 -19.00
C TYR A 385 -7.75 -33.40 -18.18
N THR A 386 -8.06 -34.17 -17.14
CA THR A 386 -7.01 -34.90 -16.39
C THR A 386 -6.54 -36.10 -17.20
N GLU A 387 -5.38 -36.65 -16.85
CA GLU A 387 -4.91 -37.91 -17.46
C GLU A 387 -5.94 -39.03 -17.26
N GLU A 388 -6.61 -39.09 -16.11
CA GLU A 388 -7.74 -40.00 -15.88
C GLU A 388 -8.90 -39.78 -16.87
N ASP A 389 -9.25 -38.52 -17.15
CA ASP A 389 -10.29 -38.17 -18.13
C ASP A 389 -9.87 -38.60 -19.54
N TYR A 390 -8.58 -38.42 -19.90
CA TYR A 390 -8.03 -38.91 -21.16
C TYR A 390 -8.09 -40.44 -21.25
N MET A 391 -7.66 -41.15 -20.20
CA MET A 391 -7.67 -42.62 -20.16
C MET A 391 -9.08 -43.19 -20.21
N ARG A 392 -10.04 -42.60 -19.46
CA ARG A 392 -11.46 -42.99 -19.53
C ARG A 392 -12.04 -42.73 -20.92
N GLY A 393 -11.76 -41.56 -21.49
CA GLY A 393 -12.20 -41.22 -22.84
C GLY A 393 -11.60 -42.14 -23.91
N LEU A 394 -10.31 -42.47 -23.80
CA LEU A 394 -9.62 -43.43 -24.67
C LEU A 394 -10.24 -44.82 -24.55
N LEU A 395 -10.46 -45.31 -23.33
CA LEU A 395 -11.06 -46.61 -23.08
C LEU A 395 -12.46 -46.72 -23.68
N ILE A 396 -13.33 -45.74 -23.41
CA ILE A 396 -14.69 -45.69 -23.97
C ILE A 396 -14.64 -45.64 -25.50
N TRP A 397 -13.74 -44.84 -26.06
CA TRP A 397 -13.58 -44.73 -27.51
C TRP A 397 -13.10 -46.03 -28.16
N ARG A 398 -12.17 -46.75 -27.53
CA ARG A 398 -11.63 -48.02 -28.05
C ARG A 398 -12.60 -49.19 -27.92
N LEU A 399 -13.36 -49.27 -26.81
CA LEU A 399 -14.29 -50.39 -26.58
C LEU A 399 -15.63 -50.22 -27.31
N ALA A 400 -16.18 -49.01 -27.30
CA ALA A 400 -17.55 -48.77 -27.79
C ALA A 400 -17.60 -47.89 -29.05
N GLY A 401 -16.44 -47.51 -29.59
CA GLY A 401 -16.32 -46.75 -30.81
C GLY A 401 -16.66 -45.26 -30.67
N ALA A 402 -16.64 -44.57 -31.81
CA ALA A 402 -16.79 -43.11 -31.89
C ALA A 402 -18.17 -42.61 -31.39
N ARG A 403 -19.24 -43.38 -31.61
CA ARG A 403 -20.60 -42.95 -31.23
C ARG A 403 -20.74 -42.83 -29.72
N LEU A 404 -20.30 -43.84 -28.96
CA LEU A 404 -20.40 -43.80 -27.50
C LEU A 404 -19.43 -42.79 -26.90
N ALA A 405 -18.22 -42.63 -27.46
CA ALA A 405 -17.31 -41.57 -27.06
C ALA A 405 -17.92 -40.17 -27.24
N GLY A 406 -18.67 -39.94 -28.33
CA GLY A 406 -19.40 -38.69 -28.54
C GLY A 406 -20.55 -38.47 -27.54
N ILE A 407 -21.20 -39.54 -27.09
CA ILE A 407 -22.18 -39.47 -25.99
C ILE A 407 -21.47 -39.14 -24.67
N ALA A 408 -20.39 -39.85 -24.35
CA ALA A 408 -19.61 -39.66 -23.13
C ALA A 408 -18.96 -38.26 -23.05
N GLN A 409 -18.51 -37.70 -24.18
CA GLN A 409 -18.05 -36.32 -24.25
C GLN A 409 -19.12 -35.33 -23.77
N ARG A 410 -20.38 -35.56 -24.14
CA ARG A 410 -21.50 -34.67 -23.77
C ARG A 410 -22.06 -34.93 -22.38
N SER A 411 -22.05 -36.17 -21.91
CA SER A 411 -22.65 -36.55 -20.62
C SER A 411 -21.66 -36.53 -19.45
N LEU A 412 -20.38 -36.84 -19.70
CA LEU A 412 -19.34 -36.97 -18.68
C LEU A 412 -18.26 -35.89 -18.77
N ASP A 413 -18.40 -34.94 -19.71
CA ASP A 413 -17.41 -33.89 -19.97
C ASP A 413 -16.00 -34.43 -20.27
N LEU A 414 -15.95 -35.54 -21.01
CA LEU A 414 -14.70 -36.15 -21.48
C LEU A 414 -14.15 -35.42 -22.71
N PRO A 415 -12.84 -35.59 -23.02
CA PRO A 415 -12.23 -35.01 -24.21
C PRO A 415 -12.89 -35.46 -25.51
N SER A 416 -12.91 -34.55 -26.48
CA SER A 416 -13.41 -34.86 -27.82
C SER A 416 -12.59 -35.96 -28.48
N ILE A 417 -13.16 -36.70 -29.44
CA ILE A 417 -12.45 -37.75 -30.18
C ILE A 417 -11.17 -37.20 -30.84
N SER A 418 -11.22 -35.98 -31.39
CA SER A 418 -10.05 -35.33 -31.97
C SER A 418 -8.97 -35.05 -30.93
N THR A 419 -9.36 -34.63 -29.72
CA THR A 419 -8.44 -34.44 -28.59
C THR A 419 -7.88 -35.78 -28.11
N LEU A 420 -8.72 -36.80 -28.00
CA LEU A 420 -8.35 -38.17 -27.65
C LEU A 420 -7.38 -38.78 -28.65
N ARG A 421 -7.54 -38.53 -29.95
CA ARG A 421 -6.58 -38.95 -30.98
C ARG A 421 -5.22 -38.30 -30.80
N ARG A 422 -5.19 -37.00 -30.50
CA ARG A 422 -3.94 -36.28 -30.23
C ARG A 422 -3.25 -36.76 -28.95
N HIS A 423 -4.02 -37.20 -27.96
CA HIS A 423 -3.52 -37.75 -26.70
C HIS A 423 -3.34 -39.27 -26.75
N SER A 424 -3.80 -39.94 -27.82
CA SER A 424 -3.60 -41.37 -27.94
C SER A 424 -2.14 -41.60 -28.27
N ILE A 425 -1.48 -42.36 -27.42
CA ILE A 425 -0.09 -42.80 -27.53
C ILE A 425 0.19 -43.58 -28.84
N VAL A 426 -0.84 -43.91 -29.63
CA VAL A 426 -0.64 -44.62 -30.89
C VAL A 426 0.10 -43.71 -31.87
N PRO A 427 1.35 -44.04 -32.24
CA PRO A 427 2.11 -43.27 -33.21
C PRO A 427 1.40 -43.31 -34.57
N ASN A 428 1.59 -42.26 -35.38
CA ASN A 428 1.07 -42.25 -36.74
C ASN A 428 1.74 -43.36 -37.55
N LEU A 429 0.98 -44.41 -37.86
CA LEU A 429 1.44 -45.49 -38.73
C LEU A 429 1.34 -45.05 -40.19
N ILE A 430 2.39 -45.31 -40.95
CA ILE A 430 2.41 -45.14 -42.41
C ILE A 430 1.60 -46.28 -43.00
N ALA A 431 0.47 -45.94 -43.65
CA ALA A 431 -0.36 -46.91 -44.33
C ALA A 431 0.21 -47.19 -45.73
N SER A 432 0.45 -48.46 -46.05
CA SER A 432 0.82 -48.87 -47.40
C SER A 432 -0.44 -49.11 -48.23
N ALA A 433 -0.42 -48.69 -49.50
CA ALA A 433 -1.59 -48.80 -50.39
C ALA A 433 -1.83 -50.23 -50.90
N THR A 434 -0.80 -51.08 -50.93
CA THR A 434 -0.86 -52.46 -51.44
C THR A 434 -0.13 -53.40 -50.48
N THR A 435 1.00 -53.96 -50.90
CA THR A 435 1.86 -54.82 -50.08
C THR A 435 2.82 -53.95 -49.28
N PRO A 436 2.85 -54.07 -47.95
CA PRO A 436 3.69 -53.23 -47.12
C PRO A 436 5.16 -53.50 -47.41
N ASP A 437 5.93 -52.42 -47.62
CA ASP A 437 7.37 -52.53 -47.83
C ASP A 437 8.07 -52.87 -46.49
N CYS A 438 9.20 -53.58 -46.57
CA CYS A 438 9.99 -53.95 -45.40
C CYS A 438 10.42 -52.71 -44.59
N GLU A 439 10.69 -51.58 -45.25
CA GLU A 439 11.08 -50.34 -44.57
C GLU A 439 9.89 -49.63 -43.90
N GLU A 440 8.70 -49.68 -44.50
CA GLU A 440 7.47 -49.16 -43.88
C GLU A 440 7.12 -49.96 -42.63
N ILE A 441 7.22 -51.29 -42.69
CA ILE A 441 7.00 -52.16 -41.53
C ILE A 441 8.01 -51.85 -40.43
N LYS A 442 9.32 -51.75 -40.76
CA LYS A 442 10.36 -51.40 -39.78
C LYS A 442 10.10 -50.04 -39.14
N THR A 443 9.67 -49.05 -39.92
CA THR A 443 9.39 -47.70 -39.42
C THR A 443 8.19 -47.70 -38.47
N ASN A 444 7.09 -48.34 -38.87
CA ASN A 444 5.89 -48.49 -38.05
C ASN A 444 6.19 -49.27 -36.76
N PHE A 445 6.99 -50.34 -36.86
CA PHE A 445 7.41 -51.13 -35.72
C PHE A 445 8.22 -50.27 -34.75
N ARG A 446 9.27 -49.57 -35.22
CA ARG A 446 10.06 -48.66 -34.38
C ARG A 446 9.20 -47.58 -33.73
N ALA A 447 8.24 -47.02 -34.46
CA ALA A 447 7.34 -46.01 -33.90
C ALA A 447 6.50 -46.57 -32.75
N CYS A 448 5.98 -47.80 -32.88
CA CYS A 448 5.19 -48.47 -31.83
C CYS A 448 5.97 -48.75 -30.55
N PHE A 449 7.27 -49.03 -30.64
CA PHE A 449 8.10 -49.42 -29.49
C PHE A 449 8.98 -48.29 -28.94
N ALA A 450 9.09 -47.14 -29.62
CA ALA A 450 9.94 -46.02 -29.20
C ALA A 450 9.68 -45.53 -27.77
N GLU A 451 8.40 -45.47 -27.35
CA GLU A 451 8.04 -45.01 -26.00
C GLU A 451 8.36 -46.05 -24.92
N ILE A 452 8.27 -47.34 -25.25
CA ILE A 452 8.68 -48.43 -24.35
C ILE A 452 10.20 -48.39 -24.17
N ASP A 453 10.95 -48.18 -25.24
CA ASP A 453 12.41 -48.04 -25.20
C ASP A 453 12.85 -46.83 -24.37
N GLU A 454 12.18 -45.68 -24.48
CA GLU A 454 12.46 -44.52 -23.63
C GLU A 454 12.18 -44.80 -22.15
N ARG A 455 11.05 -45.46 -21.84
CA ARG A 455 10.74 -45.83 -20.44
C ARG A 455 11.75 -46.81 -19.86
N ILE A 456 12.14 -47.85 -20.60
CA ILE A 456 13.17 -48.80 -20.17
C ILE A 456 14.49 -48.10 -19.89
N ARG A 457 14.87 -47.11 -20.72
CA ARG A 457 16.07 -46.29 -20.49
C ARG A 457 15.96 -45.42 -19.23
N VAL A 458 14.82 -44.77 -19.01
CA VAL A 458 14.60 -43.89 -17.85
C VAL A 458 14.58 -44.67 -16.55
N ASP A 459 13.94 -45.85 -16.54
CA ASP A 459 13.82 -46.69 -15.34
C ASP A 459 15.13 -47.41 -14.98
N GLY A 460 16.19 -47.24 -15.80
CA GLY A 460 17.50 -47.81 -15.53
C GLY A 460 17.50 -49.33 -15.49
N ILE A 461 16.46 -49.98 -16.03
CA ILE A 461 16.40 -51.42 -16.19
C ILE A 461 17.38 -51.76 -17.31
N SER A 462 18.65 -51.92 -16.94
CA SER A 462 19.69 -52.41 -17.83
C SER A 462 19.27 -53.80 -18.29
N THR A 463 18.62 -53.87 -19.45
CA THR A 463 18.35 -55.12 -20.15
C THR A 463 19.68 -55.67 -20.64
N ARG A 464 20.41 -56.35 -19.74
CA ARG A 464 21.38 -57.36 -20.12
C ARG A 464 20.58 -58.56 -20.63
N PHE A 465 20.27 -58.55 -21.92
CA PHE A 465 19.84 -59.72 -22.66
C PHE A 465 20.83 -60.00 -23.78
#